data_AF-A0A1G0FZJ2-F1
#
_entry.id   AF-A0A1G0FZJ2-F1
#
_cell.length_a   1.000
_cell.length_b   1.000
_cell.length_c   1.000
_cell.angle_alpha   90.00
_cell.angle_beta   90.00
_cell.angle_gamma   90.00
#
_symmetry.space_group_name_H-M   'P 1'
#
loop_
_entity.id
_entity.type
_entity.pdbx_description
1 polymer ?
#
loop_
_entity_poly.entity_id
_entity_poly.type
_entity_poly.pdbx_seq_one_letter_code
_entity_poly.pdbx_strand_id
1 'polypeptide(L)'
;MLIKLANRHPLRSAHIHFIVSALGYETLITQVFASGDKTIKTDVVFTASENMTGSFVKKNDHYELHYDFQLTPGISICTEAPIK
;
A
#
# COMPACT_ATOMS: atom_id res chain seq x y z
N MET A 1 0.90 1.87 27.37
CA MET A 1 0.54 1.76 25.93
C MET A 1 0.60 0.29 25.53
N LEU A 2 -0.52 -0.30 25.06
CA LEU A 2 -0.69 -1.75 24.82
C LEU A 2 0.39 -2.36 23.92
N ILE A 3 0.78 -1.66 22.84
CA ILE A 3 1.81 -2.12 21.89
C ILE A 3 3.19 -2.29 22.55
N LYS A 4 3.55 -1.40 23.49
CA LYS A 4 4.80 -1.52 24.25
C LYS A 4 4.79 -2.71 25.21
N LEU A 5 3.64 -3.01 25.83
CA LEU A 5 3.49 -4.19 26.71
C LEU A 5 3.60 -5.51 25.94
N ALA A 6 3.17 -5.53 24.68
CA ALA A 6 3.34 -6.67 23.78
C ALA A 6 4.77 -6.79 23.21
N ASN A 7 5.71 -5.95 23.63
CA ASN A 7 7.09 -5.89 23.11
C ASN A 7 7.16 -5.71 21.58
N ARG A 8 6.27 -4.87 21.03
CA ARG A 8 6.20 -4.55 19.59
C ARG A 8 6.43 -3.06 19.34
N HIS A 9 6.88 -2.71 18.13
CA HIS A 9 6.99 -1.31 17.72
C HIS A 9 5.71 -0.80 17.04
N PRO A 10 5.37 0.50 17.13
CA PRO A 10 4.20 1.08 16.48
C PRO A 10 4.45 1.59 15.05
N LEU A 11 5.64 1.34 14.49
CA LEU A 11 6.00 1.85 13.16
C LEU A 11 5.27 1.11 12.03
N ARG A 12 4.91 1.88 11.00
CA ARG A 12 4.51 1.37 9.68
C ARG A 12 5.61 1.67 8.67
N SER A 13 5.85 0.73 7.78
CA SER A 13 6.79 0.93 6.66
C SER A 13 6.26 2.01 5.71
N ALA A 14 7.13 2.73 5.01
CA ALA A 14 6.74 3.74 4.04
C ALA A 14 5.92 3.12 2.89
N HIS A 15 4.73 3.66 2.65
CA HIS A 15 3.81 3.18 1.62
C HIS A 15 2.92 4.31 1.06
N ILE A 16 2.34 4.06 -0.10
CA ILE A 16 1.33 4.91 -0.74
C ILE A 16 0.03 4.10 -0.86
N HIS A 17 -1.09 4.69 -0.47
CA HIS A 17 -2.42 4.08 -0.60
C HIS A 17 -3.00 4.33 -2.00
N PHE A 18 -3.66 3.32 -2.56
CA PHE A 18 -4.30 3.38 -3.88
C PHE A 18 -5.73 2.86 -3.81
N ILE A 19 -6.62 3.56 -4.50
CA ILE A 19 -7.92 3.07 -4.92
C ILE A 19 -7.89 3.08 -6.44
N VAL A 20 -7.98 1.92 -7.07
CA VAL A 20 -7.95 1.77 -8.53
C VAL A 20 -9.29 1.22 -8.98
N SER A 21 -9.93 1.91 -9.91
CA SER A 21 -11.24 1.52 -10.45
C SER A 21 -11.29 1.69 -11.96
N ALA A 22 -12.02 0.78 -12.61
CA ALA A 22 -12.26 0.79 -14.04
C ALA A 22 -13.63 0.15 -14.33
N LEU A 23 -14.32 0.64 -15.37
CA LEU A 23 -15.63 0.08 -15.75
C LEU A 23 -15.49 -1.40 -16.13
N GLY A 24 -16.35 -2.25 -15.55
CA GLY A 24 -16.34 -3.70 -15.77
C GLY A 24 -15.32 -4.46 -14.92
N TYR A 25 -14.67 -3.80 -13.95
CA TYR A 25 -13.72 -4.41 -13.01
C TYR A 25 -14.10 -4.09 -11.56
N GLU A 26 -13.71 -4.97 -10.64
CA GLU A 26 -13.80 -4.73 -9.20
C GLU A 26 -12.86 -3.59 -8.79
N THR A 27 -13.30 -2.77 -7.83
CA THR A 27 -12.43 -1.73 -7.24
C THR A 27 -11.33 -2.37 -6.41
N LEU A 28 -10.08 -2.07 -6.74
CA LEU A 28 -8.92 -2.52 -5.97
C LEU A 28 -8.53 -1.45 -4.94
N ILE A 29 -8.66 -1.79 -3.66
CA ILE A 29 -8.11 -1.00 -2.55
C ILE A 29 -6.81 -1.67 -2.12
N THR A 30 -5.69 -0.98 -2.28
CA THR A 30 -4.37 -1.54 -1.99
C THR A 30 -3.39 -0.46 -1.56
N GLN A 31 -2.14 -0.84 -1.31
CA GLN A 31 -1.04 0.04 -0.97
C GLN A 31 0.26 -0.53 -1.55
N VAL A 32 1.20 0.34 -1.90
CA VAL A 32 2.53 -0.07 -2.37
C VAL A 32 3.58 0.38 -1.38
N PHE A 33 4.35 -0.57 -0.85
CA PHE A 33 5.45 -0.37 0.09
C PHE A 33 6.76 -0.13 -0.66
N ALA A 34 7.65 0.70 -0.08
CA ALA A 34 9.00 0.84 -0.58
C ALA A 34 9.84 -0.43 -0.30
N SER A 35 10.35 -1.08 -1.34
CA SER A 35 11.08 -2.36 -1.23
C SER A 35 12.33 -2.30 -0.35
N GLY A 36 12.96 -1.13 -0.22
CA GLY A 36 14.16 -0.91 0.59
C GLY A 36 13.91 -0.62 2.06
N ASP A 37 12.66 -0.59 2.54
CA ASP A 37 12.35 -0.24 3.92
C ASP A 37 12.67 -1.39 4.89
N LYS A 38 13.46 -1.08 5.93
CA LYS A 38 13.88 -2.02 6.96
C LYS A 38 12.72 -2.56 7.80
N THR A 39 11.62 -1.82 7.89
CA THR A 39 10.47 -2.15 8.74
C THR A 39 9.39 -2.95 8.01
N ILE A 40 9.56 -3.23 6.71
CA ILE A 40 8.52 -3.90 5.90
C ILE A 40 8.14 -5.28 6.45
N LYS A 41 9.11 -6.04 6.96
CA LYS A 41 8.91 -7.38 7.54
C LYS A 41 8.33 -7.34 8.95
N THR A 42 8.36 -6.19 9.61
CA THR A 42 7.93 -6.01 11.00
C THR A 42 6.78 -5.01 11.12
N ASP A 43 6.15 -4.64 10.00
CA ASP A 43 5.05 -3.69 9.95
C ASP A 43 3.97 -4.02 10.98
N VAL A 44 3.60 -3.03 11.80
CA VAL A 44 2.79 -3.28 13.01
C VAL A 44 1.37 -3.79 12.69
N VAL A 45 0.87 -3.54 11.47
CA VAL A 45 -0.47 -3.95 11.04
C VAL A 45 -0.48 -5.18 10.12
N PHE A 46 0.69 -5.79 9.86
CA PHE A 46 0.82 -7.06 9.15
C PHE A 46 0.24 -7.08 7.72
N THR A 47 0.21 -5.92 7.06
CA THR A 47 -0.46 -5.78 5.74
C THR A 47 0.49 -5.90 4.54
N ALA A 48 1.79 -6.02 4.78
CA ALA A 48 2.78 -6.11 3.70
C ALA A 48 2.84 -7.52 3.10
N SER A 49 2.78 -7.60 1.77
CA SER A 49 3.03 -8.81 0.98
C SER A 49 3.96 -8.47 -0.19
N GLU A 50 4.61 -9.49 -0.76
CA GLU A 50 5.62 -9.29 -1.82
C GLU A 50 5.04 -8.60 -3.06
N ASN A 51 3.81 -8.99 -3.43
CA ASN A 51 3.02 -8.38 -4.51
C ASN A 51 2.44 -7.00 -4.17
N MET A 52 2.93 -6.34 -3.12
CA MET A 52 2.59 -4.98 -2.73
C MET A 52 3.86 -4.14 -2.53
N THR A 53 5.00 -4.60 -3.06
CA THR A 53 6.29 -3.91 -2.92
C THR A 53 6.74 -3.30 -4.25
N GLY A 54 7.27 -2.08 -4.19
CA GLY A 54 7.71 -1.31 -5.34
C GLY A 54 9.11 -0.73 -5.15
N SER A 55 9.91 -0.73 -6.20
CA SER A 55 11.27 -0.15 -6.19
C SER A 55 11.23 1.28 -6.69
N PHE A 56 11.44 2.23 -5.77
CA PHE A 56 11.55 3.64 -6.09
C PHE A 56 12.94 3.93 -6.66
N VAL A 57 13.00 4.25 -7.95
CA VAL A 57 14.26 4.55 -8.65
C VAL A 57 14.50 6.05 -8.59
N LYS A 58 15.65 6.47 -8.04
CA LYS A 58 16.04 7.87 -8.04
C LYS A 58 16.31 8.34 -9.48
N LYS A 59 15.61 9.38 -9.90
CA LYS A 59 15.93 10.23 -11.06
C LYS A 59 16.45 11.57 -10.55
N ASN A 60 17.05 12.36 -11.43
CA ASN A 60 17.72 13.64 -11.15
C ASN A 60 17.25 14.31 -9.84
N ASP A 61 16.02 14.81 -9.82
CA ASP A 61 15.40 15.57 -8.72
C ASP A 61 14.22 14.86 -8.04
N HIS A 62 13.83 13.65 -8.47
CA HIS A 62 12.66 12.94 -7.95
C HIS A 62 12.87 11.42 -7.91
N TYR A 63 11.88 10.69 -7.40
CA TYR A 63 11.86 9.23 -7.44
C TYR A 63 10.70 8.77 -8.32
N GLU A 64 10.96 7.79 -9.18
CA GLU A 64 9.95 7.14 -10.02
C GLU A 64 9.63 5.75 -9.50
N LEU A 65 8.35 5.38 -9.56
CA LEU A 65 7.86 4.04 -9.29
C LEU A 65 7.00 3.61 -10.48
N HIS A 66 7.37 2.50 -11.11
CA HIS A 66 6.52 1.81 -12.09
C HIS A 66 5.88 0.60 -11.41
N TYR A 67 4.55 0.53 -11.46
CA TYR A 67 3.77 -0.50 -10.79
C TYR A 67 2.47 -0.76 -11.54
N ASP A 68 2.22 -2.03 -11.86
CA ASP A 68 1.02 -2.46 -12.58
C ASP A 68 -0.03 -3.05 -11.62
N PHE A 69 -1.26 -2.57 -11.72
CA PHE A 69 -2.39 -3.09 -10.96
C PHE A 69 -3.19 -4.07 -11.81
N GLN A 70 -3.23 -5.34 -11.38
CA GLN A 70 -4.11 -6.33 -12.00
C GLN A 70 -5.51 -6.21 -11.40
N LEU A 71 -6.51 -5.98 -12.26
CA LEU A 71 -7.90 -5.86 -11.86
C LEU A 71 -8.68 -7.11 -12.24
N THR A 72 -9.59 -7.51 -11.36
CA THR A 72 -10.52 -8.62 -11.58
C THR A 72 -11.78 -8.10 -12.28
N PRO A 73 -12.32 -8.77 -13.32
CA PRO A 73 -13.61 -8.41 -13.91
C PRO A 73 -14.73 -8.41 -12.86
N GLY A 74 -15.58 -7.39 -12.86
CA GLY A 74 -16.64 -7.26 -11.86
C GLY A 74 -17.31 -5.90 -11.82
N ILE A 75 -17.92 -5.58 -10.67
CA ILE A 75 -18.66 -4.34 -10.45
C ILE A 75 -17.74 -3.32 -9.78
N SER A 76 -17.53 -2.19 -10.45
CA SER A 76 -16.75 -1.08 -9.89
C SER A 76 -17.58 -0.29 -8.89
N ILE A 77 -17.15 -0.27 -7.64
CA ILE A 77 -17.75 0.53 -6.56
C ILE A 77 -16.68 1.46 -6.01
N CYS A 78 -16.69 2.74 -6.41
CA CYS A 78 -15.89 3.74 -5.70
C CYS A 78 -16.65 4.14 -4.44
N THR A 79 -16.02 3.93 -3.28
CA THR A 79 -16.61 4.34 -2.01
C THR A 79 -16.50 5.85 -1.85
N GLU A 80 -17.58 6.47 -1.35
CA GLU A 80 -17.52 7.86 -0.91
C GLU A 80 -17.01 7.91 0.54
N ALA A 81 -16.15 8.89 0.82
CA ALA A 81 -15.72 9.12 2.19
C ALA A 81 -16.94 9.48 3.05
N PRO A 82 -17.14 8.84 4.22
CA PRO A 82 -18.30 9.09 5.06
C PRO A 82 -18.29 10.50 5.67
N ILE A 83 -17.14 11.18 5.66
CA ILE A 83 -16.95 12.55 6.15
C ILE A 83 -16.15 13.32 5.09
N LYS A 84 -16.65 14.50 4.70
CA LYS A 84 -16.02 15.41 3.74
C LYS A 84 -15.15 16.45 4.43
#